data_AF-A0A1T4SPS6-F1
#
_entry.id   AF-A0A1T4SPS6-F1
#
_cell.length_a   1.000
_cell.length_b   1.000
_cell.length_c   1.000
_cell.angle_alpha   90.00
_cell.angle_beta   90.00
_cell.angle_gamma   90.00
#
_symmetry.space_group_name_H-M   'P 1'
#
loop_
_entity.id
_entity.type
_entity.pdbx_description
1 polymer ?
#
loop_
_entity_poly.entity_id
_entity_poly.type
_entity_poly.pdbx_seq_one_letter_code
_entity_poly.pdbx_strand_id
1 'polypeptide(L)'
;MSKETNVLAKAIAKELLNITNFSTCEWITEDKLLAELPFTKRSLQKYRHNGLQQGYHYKPLSPSGGGGTDERGRKVFIYHRGRMVQFVEDL
;
A
#
# COMPACT_ATOMS: atom_id res chain seq x y z
N MET A 1 -0.07 -11.31 -13.80
CA MET A 1 -0.77 -10.09 -14.24
C MET A 1 -0.52 -9.96 -15.73
N SER A 2 -1.55 -9.64 -16.52
CA SER A 2 -1.37 -9.43 -17.96
C SER A 2 -0.56 -8.14 -18.18
N LYS A 3 0.16 -8.02 -19.30
CA LYS A 3 0.95 -6.81 -19.60
C LYS A 3 0.08 -5.54 -19.59
N GLU A 4 -1.17 -5.64 -20.01
CA GLU A 4 -2.12 -4.51 -20.06
C GLU A 4 -2.53 -4.00 -18.68
N THR A 5 -2.68 -4.88 -17.69
CA THR A 5 -3.01 -4.46 -16.31
C THR A 5 -1.87 -3.68 -15.66
N ASN A 6 -0.61 -3.97 -16.02
CA ASN A 6 0.55 -3.21 -15.56
C ASN A 6 0.62 -1.80 -16.15
N VAL A 7 0.26 -1.60 -17.42
CA VAL A 7 0.32 -0.27 -18.06
C VAL A 7 -0.74 0.67 -17.47
N LEU A 8 -1.96 0.17 -17.26
CA LEU A 8 -3.04 0.92 -16.61
C LEU A 8 -2.69 1.28 -15.15
N ALA A 9 -2.10 0.35 -14.41
CA ALA A 9 -1.65 0.59 -13.03
C ALA A 9 -0.65 1.75 -12.93
N LYS A 10 0.32 1.80 -13.86
CA LYS A 10 1.34 2.87 -13.91
C LYS A 10 0.75 4.22 -14.27
N ALA A 11 -0.19 4.27 -15.22
CA ALA A 11 -0.85 5.51 -15.61
C ALA A 11 -1.67 6.11 -14.44
N ILE A 12 -2.40 5.26 -13.71
CA ILE A 12 -3.19 5.68 -12.54
C ILE A 12 -2.28 6.20 -11.42
N ALA A 13 -1.20 5.48 -11.11
CA ALA A 13 -0.21 5.90 -10.10
C ALA A 13 0.37 7.29 -10.39
N LYS A 14 0.71 7.55 -11.65
CA LYS A 14 1.29 8.82 -12.11
C LYS A 14 0.29 9.99 -12.04
N GLU A 15 -0.97 9.76 -12.41
CA GLU A 15 -2.03 10.77 -12.31
C GLU A 15 -2.36 11.14 -10.85
N LEU A 16 -2.36 10.14 -9.93
CA LEU A 16 -2.59 10.38 -8.50
C LEU A 16 -1.52 11.28 -7.86
N LEU A 17 -0.30 11.30 -8.40
CA LEU A 17 0.76 12.21 -7.94
C LEU A 17 0.57 13.66 -8.43
N ASN A 18 -0.10 13.86 -9.57
CA ASN A 18 -0.24 15.18 -10.21
C ASN A 18 -1.49 15.94 -9.75
N ILE A 19 -2.56 15.25 -9.37
CA ILE A 19 -3.84 15.86 -9.01
C ILE A 19 -3.87 16.12 -7.49
N THR A 20 -3.34 17.27 -7.08
CA THR A 20 -3.74 18.07 -5.90
C THR A 20 -3.92 17.37 -4.53
N ASN A 21 -3.15 17.78 -3.52
CA ASN A 21 -3.31 17.40 -2.10
C ASN A 21 -3.04 15.94 -1.70
N PHE A 22 -2.40 15.15 -2.57
CA PHE A 22 -1.89 13.82 -2.21
C PHE A 22 -0.70 13.96 -1.26
N SER A 23 -0.93 13.85 0.06
CA SER A 23 0.16 13.78 1.03
C SER A 23 0.92 12.47 0.82
N THR A 24 2.05 12.54 0.11
CA THR A 24 2.90 11.39 -0.21
C THR A 24 3.57 10.82 1.05
N CYS A 25 3.70 11.64 2.09
CA CYS A 25 4.23 11.30 3.42
C CYS A 25 3.14 10.83 4.41
N GLU A 26 2.01 10.32 3.94
CA GLU A 26 0.94 9.78 4.79
C GLU A 26 1.07 8.25 4.95
N TRP A 27 0.82 7.76 6.17
CA TRP A 27 0.59 6.35 6.44
C TRP A 27 -0.92 6.05 6.38
N ILE A 28 -1.33 5.20 5.44
CA ILE A 28 -2.74 4.87 5.16
C ILE A 28 -3.07 3.42 5.53
N THR A 29 -4.34 3.14 5.82
CA THR A 29 -4.82 1.79 6.12
C THR A 29 -4.80 0.90 4.89
N GLU A 30 -4.81 -0.43 5.09
CA GLU A 30 -4.91 -1.40 3.99
C GLU A 30 -6.14 -1.14 3.10
N ASP A 31 -7.30 -0.86 3.69
CA ASP A 31 -8.53 -0.63 2.92
C ASP A 31 -8.44 0.65 2.05
N LYS A 32 -7.84 1.72 2.58
CA LYS A 32 -7.60 2.96 1.82
C LYS A 32 -6.61 2.72 0.68
N LEU A 33 -5.54 1.96 0.94
CA LEU A 33 -4.56 1.59 -0.10
C LEU A 33 -5.21 0.78 -1.23
N LEU A 34 -6.09 -0.16 -0.90
CA LEU A 34 -6.81 -0.99 -1.88
C LEU A 34 -7.83 -0.20 -2.71
N ALA A 35 -8.35 0.91 -2.17
CA ALA A 35 -9.23 1.81 -2.90
C ALA A 35 -8.44 2.72 -3.87
N GLU A 36 -7.20 3.07 -3.53
CA GLU A 36 -6.38 4.03 -4.28
C GLU A 36 -5.45 3.37 -5.30
N LEU A 37 -4.88 2.21 -4.98
CA LEU A 37 -3.86 1.55 -5.79
C LEU A 37 -4.34 0.18 -6.29
N PRO A 38 -3.82 -0.30 -7.44
CA PRO A 38 -4.26 -1.52 -8.10
C PRO A 38 -3.72 -2.80 -7.43
N PHE A 39 -3.87 -2.89 -6.11
CA PHE A 39 -3.54 -4.07 -5.33
C PHE A 39 -4.79 -4.87 -4.98
N THR A 40 -4.61 -6.18 -4.81
CA THR A 40 -5.55 -7.05 -4.11
C THR A 40 -4.99 -7.44 -2.75
N LYS A 41 -5.84 -7.82 -1.79
CA LYS A 41 -5.41 -8.36 -0.48
C LYS A 41 -4.40 -9.50 -0.63
N ARG A 42 -4.63 -10.40 -1.59
CA ARG A 42 -3.72 -11.51 -1.92
C ARG A 42 -2.37 -11.01 -2.43
N SER A 43 -2.35 -10.03 -3.33
CA SER A 43 -1.11 -9.47 -3.84
C SER A 43 -0.31 -8.75 -2.74
N LEU A 44 -0.97 -7.97 -1.88
CA LEU A 44 -0.32 -7.31 -0.75
C LEU A 44 0.30 -8.32 0.22
N GLN A 45 -0.43 -9.38 0.57
CA GLN A 45 0.14 -10.48 1.37
C GLN A 45 1.40 -11.05 0.71
N LYS A 46 1.34 -11.38 -0.58
CA LYS A 46 2.49 -11.90 -1.33
C LYS A 46 3.67 -10.91 -1.31
N TYR A 47 3.43 -9.64 -1.57
CA TYR A 47 4.48 -8.63 -1.62
C TYR A 47 5.08 -8.33 -0.24
N ARG A 48 4.31 -8.42 0.86
CA ARG A 48 4.89 -8.31 2.22
C ARG A 48 5.93 -9.39 2.51
N HIS A 49 5.86 -10.56 1.87
CA HIS A 49 6.87 -11.60 2.03
C HIS A 49 8.09 -11.41 1.12
N ASN A 50 7.90 -10.90 -0.11
CA ASN A 50 8.92 -10.98 -1.17
C ASN A 50 9.17 -9.67 -1.95
N GLY A 51 8.72 -8.51 -1.49
CA GLY A 51 8.94 -7.25 -2.22
C GLY A 51 8.78 -5.95 -1.43
N LEU A 52 7.88 -5.92 -0.45
CA LEU A 52 7.73 -4.78 0.46
C LEU A 52 8.62 -4.96 1.68
N GLN A 53 9.13 -3.84 2.16
CA GLN A 53 10.05 -3.75 3.29
C GLN A 53 9.30 -3.14 4.49
N GLN A 54 9.32 -3.84 5.62
CA GLN A 54 8.75 -3.35 6.87
C GLN A 54 9.50 -2.10 7.35
N GLY A 55 8.77 -1.12 7.88
CA GLY A 55 9.29 0.18 8.31
C GLY A 55 9.43 1.21 7.18
N TYR A 56 9.59 0.75 5.93
CA TYR A 56 9.70 1.62 4.75
C TYR A 56 8.40 1.67 3.94
N HIS A 57 7.89 0.52 3.53
CA HIS A 57 6.64 0.40 2.76
C HIS A 57 5.42 0.23 3.66
N TYR A 58 5.55 -0.55 4.73
CA TYR A 58 4.44 -0.87 5.64
C TYR A 58 4.92 -1.05 7.07
N LYS A 59 4.03 -0.89 8.05
CA LYS A 59 4.31 -1.22 9.46
C LYS A 59 3.03 -1.73 10.14
N PRO A 60 3.14 -2.54 11.21
CA PRO A 60 1.98 -2.88 12.01
C PRO A 60 1.41 -1.59 12.62
N LEU A 61 0.11 -1.39 12.48
CA LEU A 61 -0.60 -0.31 13.14
C LEU A 61 -0.66 -0.68 14.63
N SER A 62 0.14 -0.07 15.51
CA SER A 62 0.09 -0.41 16.94
C SER A 62 -0.88 0.53 17.67
N PRO A 63 -1.82 0.03 18.50
CA PRO A 63 -2.55 0.82 19.46
C PRO A 63 -1.65 0.83 20.70
N SER A 64 -0.69 1.75 20.75
CA SER A 64 0.10 2.01 21.96
C SER A 64 0.89 0.82 22.53
N GLY A 65 1.80 0.21 21.75
CA GLY A 65 2.90 -0.63 22.30
C GLY A 65 2.84 -2.14 22.04
N GLY A 66 1.82 -2.64 21.33
CA GLY A 66 1.77 -4.01 20.84
C GLY A 66 0.97 -4.05 19.55
N GLY A 67 1.51 -4.67 18.50
CA GLY A 67 0.98 -4.61 17.13
C GLY A 67 -0.54 -4.75 17.05
N GLY A 68 -1.20 -3.77 16.46
CA GLY A 68 -2.65 -3.62 16.53
C GLY A 68 -3.35 -4.65 15.74
N THR A 69 -4.42 -5.10 16.36
CA THR A 69 -5.27 -6.15 15.88
C THR A 69 -6.66 -5.57 15.64
N ASP A 70 -7.33 -6.04 14.60
CA ASP A 70 -8.74 -5.73 14.40
C ASP A 70 -9.59 -6.40 15.48
N GLU A 71 -10.90 -6.20 15.43
CA GLU A 71 -11.89 -6.81 16.34
C GLU A 71 -11.84 -8.35 16.37
N ARG A 72 -11.13 -8.97 15.41
CA ARG A 72 -10.94 -10.42 15.27
C ARG A 72 -9.53 -10.87 15.67
N GLY A 73 -8.72 -10.01 16.28
CA GLY A 73 -7.36 -10.35 16.70
C GLY A 73 -6.35 -10.41 15.55
N ARG A 74 -6.68 -9.97 14.34
CA ARG A 74 -5.79 -10.05 13.17
C ARG A 74 -4.93 -8.81 13.08
N LYS A 75 -3.62 -9.00 12.87
CA LYS A 75 -2.65 -7.90 12.70
C LYS A 75 -3.10 -6.94 11.59
N VAL A 76 -3.23 -5.68 11.95
CA VAL A 76 -3.57 -4.58 11.06
C VAL A 76 -2.28 -3.90 10.61
N PHE A 77 -2.17 -3.64 9.32
CA PHE A 77 -1.03 -2.96 8.73
C PHE A 77 -1.45 -1.61 8.15
N ILE A 78 -0.54 -0.66 8.26
CA ILE A 78 -0.60 0.63 7.56
C ILE A 78 0.58 0.73 6.60
N TYR A 79 0.39 1.51 5.54
CA TYR A 79 1.30 1.60 4.40
C TYR A 79 1.68 3.03 4.14
N HIS A 80 2.94 3.25 3.79
CA HIS A 80 3.38 4.58 3.38
C HIS A 80 2.93 4.82 1.95
N ARG A 81 1.95 5.71 1.77
CA ARG A 81 1.28 5.93 0.50
C ARG A 81 2.25 6.21 -0.65
N GLY A 82 3.14 7.20 -0.50
CA GLY A 82 4.09 7.56 -1.56
C GLY A 82 5.06 6.44 -1.94
N ARG A 83 5.50 5.60 -0.98
CA ARG A 83 6.38 4.46 -1.26
C ARG A 83 5.64 3.34 -1.98
N MET A 84 4.36 3.15 -1.67
CA MET A 84 3.53 2.19 -2.40
C MET A 84 3.27 2.64 -3.83
N VAL A 85 3.11 3.94 -4.08
CA VAL A 85 3.01 4.49 -5.45
C VAL A 85 4.31 4.21 -6.22
N GLN A 86 5.47 4.55 -5.66
CA GLN A 86 6.78 4.27 -6.26
C GLN A 86 6.96 2.77 -6.56
N PHE A 87 6.59 1.91 -5.62
CA PHE A 87 6.65 0.46 -5.82
C PHE A 87 5.78 0.00 -7.00
N VAL A 88 4.59 0.59 -7.20
CA VAL A 88 3.75 0.28 -8.38
C VAL A 88 4.39 0.75 -9.68
N GLU A 89 5.08 1.88 -9.69
CA GLU A 89 5.81 2.37 -10.87
C GLU A 89 6.96 1.43 -11.26
N ASP A 90 7.61 0.81 -10.27
CA ASP A 90 8.76 -0.09 -10.43
C ASP A 90 8.39 -1.55 -10.79
N LEU A 91 7.12 -1.97 -10.60
CA LEU A 91 6.62 -3.33 -10.93
C LEU A 91 6.56 -3.64 -12.44
#